data_AF-A0A371P2L6-F1
#
_entry.id   AF-A0A371P2L6-F1
#
_cell.length_a   1.000
_cell.length_b   1.000
_cell.length_c   1.000
_cell.angle_alpha   90.00
_cell.angle_beta   90.00
_cell.angle_gamma   90.00
#
_symmetry.space_group_name_H-M   'P 1'
#
loop_
_entity.id
_entity.type
_entity.pdbx_description
1 polymer ?
#
loop_
_entity_poly.entity_id
_entity_poly.type
_entity_poly.pdbx_seq_one_letter_code
_entity_poly.pdbx_strand_id
1 'polypeptide(L)'
;MTKILDCTLRDGGYYTNWDFDRVLVDRYIETINQLPIDYIEIGYRSPAKKKYMGEYFYTPIETIDRIRMQLNSSIKIAIMFNTKDVASVVELEHLLLDCIGKIDMVRFAVSTTNIHSAVLFAEKVKDLGLEVALNLMYLSQKDSKEIIDEVNYILDHVPNIDFLYLVDSFGACLPSEVRDKFMAIREEHKDLAFGFHGHDNIQLAYANSLEAINADVSIIDSTVTGMGRGAGNLCTEIICSYKAAANDIDIDYTNLVELVEKFNGLKAVYGWGTSLPYMISGFNKLPQGEVMDLISLKRFSTNNIVKIIKNKIHNEMIRSVSSEIQGLSNITLNYDYDFSVLVGGGSSVPLHMDGLKILDEKFKVLFIQSTTKHLNLFLEAGLNNLVCLPGEEVRKIKSNISESKSLNFVISDDAEIDLQLINSNYYRVETSSIDSLLENKVIIKDAPLFMSLKAADILNISDIYLIGFDGYDIETQTTKILRDENQTIIDNYTELNKKLISLTPSNYNVEVRSLYSLIVHGK
;
A
#
# COMPACT_ATOMS: atom_id res chain seq x y z
N MET A 1 10.21 18.87 -29.95
CA MET A 1 10.51 19.22 -28.55
C MET A 1 9.62 18.37 -27.66
N THR A 2 10.19 17.72 -26.66
CA THR A 2 9.48 16.81 -25.76
C THR A 2 8.49 17.58 -24.87
N LYS A 3 7.26 17.07 -24.79
CA LYS A 3 6.20 17.60 -23.93
C LYS A 3 6.40 17.14 -22.47
N ILE A 4 5.87 17.90 -21.52
CA ILE A 4 5.83 17.51 -20.11
C ILE A 4 4.37 17.32 -19.69
N LEU A 5 4.09 16.19 -19.04
CA LEU A 5 2.84 15.90 -18.38
C LEU A 5 3.07 15.84 -16.87
N ASP A 6 2.33 16.63 -16.09
CA ASP A 6 2.29 16.49 -14.63
C ASP A 6 1.11 15.61 -14.21
N CYS A 7 1.36 14.56 -13.44
CA CYS A 7 0.34 13.63 -12.95
C CYS A 7 0.21 13.60 -11.42
N THR A 8 0.52 14.72 -10.76
CA THR A 8 0.57 14.82 -9.28
C THR A 8 -0.75 14.44 -8.63
N LEU A 9 -1.87 14.95 -9.13
CA LEU A 9 -3.20 14.68 -8.54
C LEU A 9 -3.65 13.24 -8.77
N ARG A 10 -3.32 12.63 -9.92
CA ARG A 10 -3.64 11.23 -10.19
C ARG A 10 -2.76 10.27 -9.39
N ASP A 11 -1.44 10.40 -9.49
CA ASP A 11 -0.54 9.39 -8.93
C ASP A 11 -0.22 9.63 -7.45
N GLY A 12 -0.14 10.90 -7.05
CA GLY A 12 0.01 11.28 -5.65
C GLY A 12 -1.24 11.02 -4.81
N GLY A 13 -2.42 10.95 -5.43
CA GLY A 13 -3.69 10.72 -4.73
C GLY A 13 -3.75 9.42 -3.95
N TYR A 14 -2.86 8.47 -4.24
CA TYR A 14 -2.74 7.21 -3.50
C TYR A 14 -2.71 7.39 -1.97
N TYR A 15 -1.99 8.40 -1.46
CA TYR A 15 -1.83 8.61 -0.01
C TYR A 15 -3.05 9.19 0.69
N THR A 16 -3.92 9.88 -0.06
CA THR A 16 -5.04 10.65 0.48
C THR A 16 -6.39 10.07 0.10
N ASN A 17 -6.42 8.82 -0.38
CA ASN A 17 -7.59 8.23 -1.05
C ASN A 17 -8.09 9.09 -2.23
N TRP A 18 -7.22 9.85 -2.89
CA TRP A 18 -7.55 10.79 -3.95
C TRP A 18 -8.45 11.94 -3.51
N ASP A 19 -8.41 12.32 -2.23
CA ASP A 19 -8.90 13.62 -1.79
C ASP A 19 -7.74 14.59 -1.62
N PHE A 20 -7.86 15.78 -2.19
CA PHE A 20 -6.90 16.86 -1.99
C PHE A 20 -7.61 18.09 -1.45
N ASP A 21 -6.94 18.80 -0.55
CA ASP A 21 -7.42 20.09 -0.09
C ASP A 21 -7.56 21.06 -1.28
N ARG A 22 -8.68 21.78 -1.33
CA ARG A 22 -8.98 22.66 -2.48
C ARG A 22 -7.98 23.79 -2.63
N VAL A 23 -7.51 24.37 -1.52
CA VAL A 23 -6.53 25.46 -1.54
C VAL A 23 -5.18 24.96 -2.04
N LEU A 24 -4.82 23.71 -1.75
CA LEU A 24 -3.65 23.06 -2.34
C LEU A 24 -3.79 22.90 -3.85
N VAL A 25 -4.94 22.42 -4.32
CA VAL A 25 -5.18 22.22 -5.76
C VAL A 25 -5.18 23.55 -6.51
N ASP A 26 -5.85 24.57 -5.99
CA ASP A 26 -5.89 25.90 -6.62
C ASP A 26 -4.46 26.48 -6.75
N ARG A 27 -3.62 26.32 -5.71
CA ARG A 27 -2.19 26.72 -5.76
C ARG A 27 -1.38 25.88 -6.76
N TYR A 28 -1.67 24.58 -6.85
CA TYR A 28 -1.07 23.70 -7.85
C TYR A 28 -1.38 24.20 -9.26
N ILE A 29 -2.65 24.45 -9.61
CA ILE A 29 -3.03 24.94 -10.94
C ILE A 29 -2.41 26.30 -11.25
N GLU A 30 -2.41 27.22 -10.28
CA GLU A 30 -1.78 28.55 -10.42
C GLU A 30 -0.28 28.43 -10.78
N THR A 31 0.43 27.51 -10.13
CA THR A 31 1.86 27.27 -10.40
C THR A 31 2.07 26.59 -11.74
N ILE A 32 1.28 25.56 -12.07
CA ILE A 32 1.37 24.82 -13.33
C ILE A 32 1.20 25.76 -14.54
N ASN A 33 0.30 26.74 -14.45
CA ASN A 33 0.08 27.74 -15.50
C ASN A 33 1.32 28.55 -15.87
N GLN A 34 2.33 28.58 -15.00
CA GLN A 34 3.57 29.34 -15.19
C GLN A 34 4.78 28.46 -15.55
N LEU A 35 4.60 27.13 -15.56
CA LEU A 35 5.66 26.17 -15.87
C LEU A 35 5.56 25.71 -17.34
N PRO A 36 6.66 25.21 -17.94
CA PRO A 36 6.68 24.69 -19.31
C PRO A 36 6.02 23.30 -19.43
N ILE A 37 4.80 23.17 -18.89
CA ILE A 37 3.97 21.96 -18.83
C ILE A 37 2.91 22.02 -19.92
N ASP A 38 2.74 20.90 -20.62
CA ASP A 38 1.86 20.78 -21.77
C ASP A 38 0.55 20.07 -21.40
N TYR A 39 0.60 19.13 -20.44
CA TYR A 39 -0.54 18.35 -19.97
C TYR A 39 -0.56 18.27 -18.44
N ILE A 40 -1.76 18.24 -17.86
CA ILE A 40 -1.98 17.77 -16.49
C ILE A 40 -2.91 16.56 -16.48
N GLU A 41 -2.55 15.54 -15.72
CA GLU A 41 -3.42 14.41 -15.44
C GLU A 41 -4.04 14.58 -14.05
N ILE A 42 -5.33 14.93 -14.06
CA ILE A 42 -6.00 15.44 -12.86
C ILE A 42 -6.55 14.33 -11.97
N GLY A 43 -6.68 13.10 -12.47
CA GLY A 43 -7.23 12.02 -11.67
C GLY A 43 -7.57 10.77 -12.48
N TYR A 44 -8.25 9.85 -11.81
CA TYR A 44 -8.90 8.71 -12.45
C TYR A 44 -10.34 9.04 -12.83
N ARG A 45 -10.86 8.28 -13.79
CA ARG A 45 -12.28 8.08 -14.01
C ARG A 45 -12.54 6.58 -13.87
N SER A 46 -13.51 6.19 -13.05
CA SER A 46 -13.67 4.78 -12.68
C SER A 46 -15.12 4.45 -12.30
N PRO A 47 -15.59 3.20 -12.53
CA PRO A 47 -16.83 2.71 -11.92
C PRO A 47 -16.78 2.74 -10.39
N ALA A 48 -17.97 2.68 -9.77
CA ALA A 48 -18.10 2.64 -8.32
C ALA A 48 -17.29 1.49 -7.70
N LYS A 49 -16.58 1.78 -6.60
CA LYS A 49 -15.78 0.81 -5.85
C LYS A 49 -16.46 0.50 -4.53
N LYS A 50 -16.20 -0.70 -3.99
CA LYS A 50 -16.68 -1.11 -2.67
C LYS A 50 -15.98 -0.34 -1.53
N LYS A 51 -14.71 0.05 -1.73
CA LYS A 51 -13.94 0.85 -0.79
C LYS A 51 -14.10 2.33 -1.12
N TYR A 52 -14.04 3.19 -0.09
CA TYR A 52 -14.02 4.63 -0.27
C TYR A 52 -12.87 5.06 -1.19
N MET A 53 -13.21 5.90 -2.16
CA MET A 53 -12.30 6.61 -3.05
C MET A 53 -12.81 8.05 -3.20
N GLY A 54 -11.90 9.01 -3.20
CA GLY A 54 -12.17 10.43 -3.11
C GLY A 54 -12.43 11.12 -4.45
N GLU A 55 -12.49 12.46 -4.40
CA GLU A 55 -12.85 13.33 -5.52
C GLU A 55 -12.05 13.01 -6.79
N TYR A 56 -10.72 12.90 -6.70
CA TYR A 56 -9.82 12.74 -7.84
C TYR A 56 -9.67 11.28 -8.31
N PHE A 57 -10.34 10.32 -7.67
CA PHE A 57 -10.45 8.95 -8.19
C PHE A 57 -11.63 8.80 -9.15
N TYR A 58 -12.68 9.58 -8.93
CA TYR A 58 -13.86 9.62 -9.79
C TYR A 58 -13.84 10.79 -10.76
N THR A 59 -13.15 11.87 -10.39
CA THR A 59 -13.02 13.14 -11.11
C THR A 59 -14.36 13.59 -11.68
N PRO A 60 -15.32 14.00 -10.82
CA PRO A 60 -16.66 14.39 -11.26
C PRO A 60 -16.58 15.64 -12.15
N ILE A 61 -17.65 15.86 -12.91
CA ILE A 61 -17.67 16.90 -13.94
C ILE A 61 -17.40 18.30 -13.37
N GLU A 62 -17.91 18.57 -12.18
CA GLU A 62 -17.71 19.83 -11.47
C GLU A 62 -16.23 20.07 -11.12
N THR A 63 -15.48 19.01 -10.86
CA THR A 63 -14.03 19.08 -10.63
C THR A 63 -13.29 19.41 -11.93
N ILE A 64 -13.68 18.77 -13.04
CA ILE A 64 -13.10 19.04 -14.37
C ILE A 64 -13.37 20.50 -14.77
N ASP A 65 -14.62 20.95 -14.67
CA ASP A 65 -15.02 22.32 -15.03
C ASP A 65 -14.29 23.36 -14.19
N ARG A 66 -14.16 23.14 -12.87
CA ARG A 66 -13.41 24.03 -11.98
C ARG A 66 -11.94 24.14 -12.40
N ILE A 67 -11.27 23.01 -12.64
CA ILE A 67 -9.86 23.02 -13.06
C ILE A 67 -9.73 23.72 -14.42
N ARG A 68 -10.62 23.40 -15.38
CA ARG A 68 -10.60 24.03 -16.71
C ARG A 68 -10.78 25.54 -16.65
N MET A 69 -11.59 26.06 -15.73
CA MET A 69 -11.78 27.51 -15.54
C MET A 69 -10.52 28.24 -15.04
N GLN A 70 -9.63 27.54 -14.33
CA GLN A 70 -8.40 28.11 -13.77
C GLN A 70 -7.17 27.86 -14.65
N LEU A 71 -7.19 26.79 -15.45
CA LEU A 71 -6.06 26.34 -16.25
C LEU A 71 -5.93 27.16 -17.55
N ASN A 72 -4.70 27.52 -17.92
CA ASN A 72 -4.40 28.14 -19.20
C ASN A 72 -4.88 27.24 -20.36
N SER A 73 -5.52 27.85 -21.37
CA SER A 73 -6.12 27.11 -22.49
C SER A 73 -5.11 26.35 -23.35
N SER A 74 -3.82 26.65 -23.24
CA SER A 74 -2.74 25.91 -23.91
C SER A 74 -2.41 24.58 -23.22
N ILE A 75 -2.76 24.41 -21.95
CA ILE A 75 -2.48 23.19 -21.18
C ILE A 75 -3.67 22.25 -21.32
N LYS A 76 -3.36 21.01 -21.71
CA LYS A 76 -4.35 19.96 -21.92
C LYS A 76 -4.64 19.18 -20.64
N ILE A 77 -5.86 18.71 -20.49
CA ILE A 77 -6.30 17.91 -19.34
C ILE A 77 -6.39 16.45 -19.76
N ALA A 78 -5.75 15.60 -18.97
CA ALA A 78 -5.81 14.15 -19.08
C ALA A 78 -6.51 13.53 -17.86
N ILE A 79 -7.15 12.39 -18.08
CA ILE A 79 -7.64 11.49 -17.03
C ILE A 79 -7.18 10.07 -17.32
N MET A 80 -7.07 9.25 -16.27
CA MET A 80 -6.66 7.85 -16.40
C MET A 80 -7.80 6.87 -16.10
N PHE A 81 -7.83 5.75 -16.82
CA PHE A 81 -8.56 4.55 -16.47
C PHE A 81 -7.60 3.40 -16.17
N ASN A 82 -7.96 2.56 -15.21
CA ASN A 82 -7.37 1.23 -15.12
C ASN A 82 -8.14 0.31 -16.07
N THR A 83 -7.48 -0.25 -17.09
CA THR A 83 -8.15 -1.06 -18.11
C THR A 83 -8.93 -2.23 -17.51
N LYS A 84 -8.42 -2.85 -16.44
CA LYS A 84 -9.07 -3.97 -15.75
C LYS A 84 -10.36 -3.61 -15.00
N ASP A 85 -10.56 -2.33 -14.72
CA ASP A 85 -11.68 -1.86 -13.90
C ASP A 85 -12.93 -1.57 -14.73
N VAL A 86 -12.77 -1.43 -16.05
CA VAL A 86 -13.85 -1.13 -16.99
C VAL A 86 -14.28 -2.43 -17.68
N ALA A 87 -15.54 -2.80 -17.54
CA ALA A 87 -16.06 -4.08 -17.98
C ALA A 87 -16.31 -4.14 -19.49
N SER A 88 -16.61 -3.00 -20.13
CA SER A 88 -16.94 -2.96 -21.56
C SER A 88 -16.75 -1.58 -22.20
N VAL A 89 -16.72 -1.54 -23.53
CA VAL A 89 -16.69 -0.31 -24.34
C VAL A 89 -17.92 0.58 -24.07
N VAL A 90 -19.08 -0.03 -23.81
CA VAL A 90 -20.32 0.70 -23.50
C VAL A 90 -20.22 1.40 -22.15
N GLU A 91 -19.65 0.74 -21.14
CA GLU A 91 -19.42 1.35 -19.83
C GLU A 91 -18.39 2.49 -19.93
N LEU A 92 -17.31 2.28 -20.69
CA LEU A 92 -16.32 3.32 -20.96
C LEU A 92 -16.96 4.57 -21.58
N GLU A 93 -17.76 4.39 -22.63
CA GLU A 93 -18.47 5.48 -23.30
C GLU A 93 -19.34 6.22 -22.30
N HIS A 94 -20.14 5.50 -21.50
CA HIS A 94 -21.00 6.11 -20.49
C HIS A 94 -20.22 6.97 -19.47
N LEU A 95 -19.06 6.48 -19.00
CA LEU A 95 -18.19 7.19 -18.06
C LEU A 95 -17.54 8.45 -18.66
N LEU A 96 -17.44 8.53 -19.99
CA LEU A 96 -16.82 9.63 -20.72
C LEU A 96 -17.81 10.66 -21.26
N LEU A 97 -19.12 10.34 -21.37
CA LEU A 97 -20.11 11.20 -22.02
C LEU A 97 -20.11 12.64 -21.52
N ASP A 98 -20.00 12.85 -20.22
CA ASP A 98 -19.98 14.18 -19.60
C ASP A 98 -18.63 14.91 -19.74
N CYS A 99 -17.54 14.15 -19.96
CA CYS A 99 -16.17 14.64 -20.08
C CYS A 99 -15.85 15.21 -21.48
N ILE A 100 -16.59 14.80 -22.52
CA ILE A 100 -16.36 15.21 -23.91
C ILE A 100 -16.38 16.75 -24.03
N GLY A 101 -15.34 17.30 -24.67
CA GLY A 101 -15.15 18.74 -24.86
C GLY A 101 -14.59 19.49 -23.65
N LYS A 102 -14.26 18.79 -22.55
CA LYS A 102 -13.67 19.38 -21.33
C LYS A 102 -12.29 18.83 -21.00
N ILE A 103 -12.08 17.55 -21.30
CA ILE A 103 -10.77 16.90 -21.28
C ILE A 103 -10.24 16.77 -22.70
N ASP A 104 -8.93 16.57 -22.82
CA ASP A 104 -8.23 16.45 -24.09
C ASP A 104 -7.74 15.02 -24.34
N MET A 105 -7.30 14.32 -23.28
CA MET A 105 -6.69 12.99 -23.40
C MET A 105 -7.23 11.99 -22.37
N VAL A 106 -7.43 10.74 -22.81
CA VAL A 106 -7.71 9.60 -21.94
C VAL A 106 -6.51 8.65 -21.95
N ARG A 107 -6.05 8.29 -20.76
CA ARG A 107 -4.90 7.39 -20.56
C ARG A 107 -5.38 6.06 -19.99
N PHE A 108 -4.78 4.95 -20.42
CA PHE A 108 -5.08 3.63 -19.90
C PHE A 108 -3.84 2.98 -19.32
N ALA A 109 -3.90 2.52 -18.07
CA ALA A 109 -2.85 1.66 -17.50
C ALA A 109 -3.02 0.22 -18.01
N VAL A 110 -2.06 -0.26 -18.81
CA VAL A 110 -2.17 -1.52 -19.57
C VAL A 110 -1.07 -2.50 -19.17
N SER A 111 -1.46 -3.68 -18.68
CA SER A 111 -0.58 -4.85 -18.60
C SER A 111 -0.66 -5.66 -19.89
N THR A 112 0.35 -6.49 -20.15
CA THR A 112 0.39 -7.40 -21.33
C THR A 112 -0.89 -8.23 -21.48
N THR A 113 -1.45 -8.72 -20.38
CA THR A 113 -2.69 -9.50 -20.35
C THR A 113 -3.95 -8.72 -20.76
N ASN A 114 -3.90 -7.39 -20.75
CA ASN A 114 -5.04 -6.52 -20.95
C ASN A 114 -4.93 -5.66 -22.23
N ILE A 115 -3.91 -5.90 -23.06
CA ILE A 115 -3.71 -5.17 -24.32
C ILE A 115 -4.92 -5.30 -25.26
N HIS A 116 -5.52 -6.47 -25.37
CA HIS A 116 -6.71 -6.68 -26.21
C HIS A 116 -7.89 -5.78 -25.82
N SER A 117 -8.17 -5.62 -24.53
CA SER A 117 -9.22 -4.69 -24.07
C SER A 117 -8.81 -3.24 -24.28
N ALA A 118 -7.53 -2.93 -24.08
CA ALA A 118 -7.01 -1.58 -24.22
C ALA A 118 -7.12 -1.05 -25.66
N VAL A 119 -6.88 -1.87 -26.69
CA VAL A 119 -7.03 -1.44 -28.09
C VAL A 119 -8.49 -1.11 -28.42
N LEU A 120 -9.45 -1.93 -27.96
CA LEU A 120 -10.89 -1.67 -28.16
C LEU A 120 -11.35 -0.38 -27.46
N PHE A 121 -10.82 -0.13 -26.26
CA PHE A 121 -11.08 1.12 -25.53
C PHE A 121 -10.45 2.33 -26.23
N ALA A 122 -9.24 2.17 -26.77
CA ALA A 122 -8.57 3.23 -27.49
C ALA A 122 -9.28 3.63 -28.78
N GLU A 123 -9.75 2.67 -29.58
CA GLU A 123 -10.60 2.94 -30.75
C GLU A 123 -11.81 3.78 -30.36
N LYS A 124 -12.50 3.38 -29.29
CA LYS A 124 -13.68 4.10 -28.83
C LYS A 124 -13.37 5.53 -28.38
N VAL A 125 -12.24 5.75 -27.68
CA VAL A 125 -11.83 7.10 -27.27
C VAL A 125 -11.54 7.98 -28.50
N LYS A 126 -10.89 7.43 -29.53
CA LYS A 126 -10.67 8.14 -30.80
C LYS A 126 -11.97 8.50 -31.49
N ASP A 127 -12.95 7.59 -31.51
CA ASP A 127 -14.30 7.86 -32.07
C ASP A 127 -15.03 9.00 -31.36
N LEU A 128 -14.74 9.20 -30.07
CA LEU A 128 -15.27 10.32 -29.27
C LEU A 128 -14.50 11.63 -29.49
N GLY A 129 -13.47 11.64 -30.34
CA GLY A 129 -12.69 12.83 -30.68
C GLY A 129 -11.67 13.25 -29.61
N LEU A 130 -11.30 12.35 -28.71
CA LEU A 130 -10.30 12.58 -27.66
C LEU A 130 -8.95 11.97 -28.04
N GLU A 131 -7.86 12.55 -27.53
CA GLU A 131 -6.55 11.92 -27.61
C GLU A 131 -6.53 10.66 -26.73
N VAL A 132 -5.79 9.64 -27.13
CA VAL A 132 -5.62 8.42 -26.34
C VAL A 132 -4.15 8.06 -26.13
N ALA A 133 -3.82 7.71 -24.89
CA ALA A 133 -2.54 7.11 -24.55
C ALA A 133 -2.71 5.73 -23.92
N LEU A 134 -1.92 4.75 -24.37
CA LEU A 134 -1.79 3.46 -23.68
C LEU A 134 -0.47 3.40 -22.92
N ASN A 135 -0.56 3.28 -21.60
CA ASN A 135 0.58 3.19 -20.68
C ASN A 135 0.95 1.71 -20.44
N LEU A 136 1.92 1.22 -21.21
CA LEU A 136 2.42 -0.16 -21.15
C LEU A 136 3.29 -0.34 -19.91
N MET A 137 2.80 -1.15 -18.98
CA MET A 137 3.45 -1.41 -17.70
C MET A 137 4.59 -2.43 -17.81
N TYR A 138 5.43 -2.45 -16.77
CA TYR A 138 6.49 -3.45 -16.52
C TYR A 138 7.66 -3.40 -17.49
N LEU A 139 8.09 -2.20 -17.90
CA LEU A 139 9.19 -2.00 -18.86
C LEU A 139 10.46 -2.78 -18.52
N SER A 140 10.84 -2.87 -17.25
CA SER A 140 12.07 -3.55 -16.82
C SER A 140 12.02 -5.09 -16.92
N GLN A 141 10.82 -5.67 -17.09
CA GLN A 141 10.64 -7.11 -17.26
C GLN A 141 10.58 -7.55 -18.72
N LYS A 142 10.46 -6.60 -19.65
CA LYS A 142 10.33 -6.87 -21.08
C LYS A 142 11.64 -6.60 -21.80
N ASP A 143 11.98 -7.49 -22.74
CA ASP A 143 13.02 -7.20 -23.73
C ASP A 143 12.48 -6.30 -24.86
N SER A 144 13.37 -5.80 -25.72
CA SER A 144 12.98 -4.90 -26.82
C SER A 144 12.04 -5.58 -27.81
N LYS A 145 12.16 -6.88 -28.04
CA LYS A 145 11.33 -7.61 -28.99
C LYS A 145 9.91 -7.74 -28.48
N GLU A 146 9.73 -8.10 -27.21
CA GLU A 146 8.41 -8.15 -26.57
C GLU A 146 7.69 -6.79 -26.65
N ILE A 147 8.41 -5.69 -26.44
CA ILE A 147 7.83 -4.35 -26.54
C ILE A 147 7.43 -4.03 -27.98
N ILE A 148 8.28 -4.36 -28.95
CA ILE A 148 7.97 -4.16 -30.37
C ILE A 148 6.77 -4.99 -30.80
N ASP A 149 6.65 -6.24 -30.36
CA ASP A 149 5.50 -7.10 -30.64
C ASP A 149 4.20 -6.49 -30.07
N GLU A 150 4.24 -5.95 -28.84
CA GLU A 150 3.10 -5.22 -28.24
C GLU A 150 2.74 -3.94 -29.01
N VAL A 151 3.74 -3.16 -29.44
CA VAL A 151 3.56 -1.94 -30.23
C VAL A 151 2.93 -2.27 -31.59
N ASN A 152 3.47 -3.26 -32.31
CA ASN A 152 2.94 -3.71 -33.59
C ASN A 152 1.49 -4.16 -33.46
N TYR A 153 1.19 -4.99 -32.44
CA TYR A 153 -0.18 -5.41 -32.17
C TYR A 153 -1.11 -4.21 -31.97
N ILE A 154 -0.70 -3.19 -31.21
CA ILE A 154 -1.52 -1.99 -30.99
C ILE A 154 -1.71 -1.22 -32.29
N LEU A 155 -0.66 -1.01 -33.09
CA LEU A 155 -0.74 -0.26 -34.35
C LEU A 155 -1.59 -0.95 -35.41
N ASP A 156 -1.62 -2.28 -35.43
CA ASP A 156 -2.47 -3.06 -36.32
C ASP A 156 -3.96 -2.82 -36.08
N HIS A 157 -4.34 -2.44 -34.84
CA HIS A 157 -5.73 -2.17 -34.45
C HIS A 157 -6.01 -0.66 -34.38
N VAL A 158 -5.08 0.11 -33.81
CA VAL A 158 -5.21 1.56 -33.56
C VAL A 158 -4.05 2.30 -34.24
N PRO A 159 -4.01 2.38 -35.58
CA PRO A 159 -2.88 2.95 -36.32
C PRO A 159 -2.66 4.44 -36.05
N ASN A 160 -3.69 5.16 -35.60
CA ASN A 160 -3.67 6.59 -35.30
C ASN A 160 -3.66 6.88 -33.79
N ILE A 161 -3.04 6.01 -32.99
CA ILE A 161 -2.86 6.23 -31.55
C ILE A 161 -2.03 7.50 -31.28
N ASP A 162 -2.44 8.31 -30.30
CA ASP A 162 -1.79 9.60 -30.03
C ASP A 162 -0.52 9.44 -29.21
N PHE A 163 -0.50 8.53 -28.23
CA PHE A 163 0.71 8.22 -27.47
C PHE A 163 0.80 6.75 -27.05
N LEU A 164 1.99 6.17 -27.14
CA LEU A 164 2.34 4.92 -26.48
C LEU A 164 3.37 5.15 -25.39
N TYR A 165 3.03 4.82 -24.15
CA TYR A 165 3.87 5.07 -23.00
C TYR A 165 4.60 3.81 -22.55
N LEU A 166 5.89 3.94 -22.30
CA LEU A 166 6.69 2.93 -21.59
C LEU A 166 6.79 3.32 -20.12
N VAL A 167 6.35 2.42 -19.23
CA VAL A 167 6.25 2.69 -17.79
C VAL A 167 7.23 1.80 -17.02
N ASP A 168 8.18 2.42 -16.32
CA ASP A 168 9.09 1.73 -15.39
C ASP A 168 8.39 1.45 -14.06
N SER A 169 7.40 0.56 -14.08
CA SER A 169 6.49 0.32 -12.95
C SER A 169 7.16 -0.13 -11.66
N PHE A 170 8.39 -0.65 -11.72
CA PHE A 170 9.18 -1.10 -10.58
C PHE A 170 10.31 -0.13 -10.19
N GLY A 171 10.53 0.95 -10.96
CA GLY A 171 11.66 1.85 -10.79
C GLY A 171 12.99 1.10 -10.89
N ALA A 172 13.08 0.19 -11.85
CA ALA A 172 14.14 -0.80 -11.95
C ALA A 172 15.00 -0.63 -13.21
N CYS A 173 14.58 0.22 -14.15
CA CYS A 173 15.32 0.42 -15.38
C CYS A 173 16.60 1.21 -15.14
N LEU A 174 17.68 0.78 -15.80
CA LEU A 174 18.91 1.56 -15.90
C LEU A 174 18.84 2.50 -17.13
N PRO A 175 19.56 3.63 -17.11
CA PRO A 175 19.54 4.61 -18.21
C PRO A 175 19.83 3.99 -19.58
N SER A 176 20.82 3.10 -19.66
CA SER A 176 21.14 2.40 -20.91
C SER A 176 20.00 1.52 -21.41
N GLU A 177 19.28 0.84 -20.52
CA GLU A 177 18.13 -0.01 -20.91
C GLU A 177 16.98 0.83 -21.46
N VAL A 178 16.74 2.01 -20.88
CA VAL A 178 15.73 2.95 -21.38
C VAL A 178 16.13 3.42 -22.77
N ARG A 179 17.36 3.93 -22.93
CA ARG A 179 17.89 4.36 -24.23
C ARG A 179 17.74 3.26 -25.29
N ASP A 180 18.23 2.05 -25.00
CA ASP A 180 18.29 0.97 -25.97
C ASP A 180 16.87 0.51 -26.39
N LYS A 181 15.89 0.51 -25.46
CA LYS A 181 14.49 0.19 -25.76
C LYS A 181 13.81 1.27 -26.62
N PHE A 182 13.98 2.54 -26.27
CA PHE A 182 13.43 3.64 -27.07
C PHE A 182 14.07 3.69 -28.46
N MET A 183 15.38 3.48 -28.58
CA MET A 183 16.07 3.43 -29.86
C MET A 183 15.60 2.27 -30.74
N ALA A 184 15.47 1.06 -30.19
CA ALA A 184 14.98 -0.10 -30.94
C ALA A 184 13.59 0.14 -31.53
N ILE A 185 12.70 0.74 -30.75
CA ILE A 185 11.36 1.11 -31.21
C ILE A 185 11.41 2.21 -32.27
N ARG A 186 12.27 3.21 -32.10
CA ARG A 186 12.45 4.32 -33.06
C ARG A 186 12.99 3.84 -34.42
N GLU A 187 13.79 2.78 -34.43
CA GLU A 187 14.28 2.15 -35.66
C GLU A 187 13.13 1.60 -36.51
N GLU A 188 12.13 0.98 -35.88
CA GLU A 188 10.96 0.41 -36.57
C GLU A 188 9.82 1.42 -36.77
N HIS A 189 9.62 2.34 -35.82
CA HIS A 189 8.51 3.29 -35.76
C HIS A 189 8.98 4.73 -35.55
N LYS A 190 9.49 5.33 -36.62
CA LYS A 190 10.07 6.69 -36.59
C LYS A 190 9.09 7.78 -36.17
N ASP A 191 7.86 7.71 -36.65
CA ASP A 191 6.87 8.79 -36.48
C ASP A 191 5.91 8.57 -35.28
N LEU A 192 6.00 7.42 -34.62
CA LEU A 192 5.09 7.08 -33.52
C LEU A 192 5.37 7.93 -32.28
N ALA A 193 4.36 8.54 -31.67
CA ALA A 193 4.58 9.36 -30.50
C ALA A 193 4.69 8.50 -29.23
N PHE A 194 5.87 8.47 -28.62
CA PHE A 194 6.10 7.71 -27.38
C PHE A 194 6.17 8.61 -26.16
N GLY A 195 5.73 8.08 -25.03
CA GLY A 195 5.87 8.67 -23.71
C GLY A 195 6.72 7.81 -22.77
N PHE A 196 7.32 8.44 -21.76
CA PHE A 196 8.00 7.72 -20.68
C PHE A 196 7.43 8.12 -19.32
N HIS A 197 7.24 7.14 -18.46
CA HIS A 197 6.87 7.33 -17.05
C HIS A 197 7.84 6.57 -16.16
N GLY A 198 8.73 7.30 -15.47
CA GLY A 198 9.77 6.75 -14.62
C GLY A 198 9.43 6.84 -13.13
N HIS A 199 9.54 5.71 -12.42
CA HIS A 199 9.51 5.67 -10.95
C HIS A 199 10.92 5.79 -10.36
N ASP A 200 11.02 6.32 -9.14
CA ASP A 200 12.29 6.73 -8.54
C ASP A 200 12.85 5.77 -7.47
N ASN A 201 12.50 4.48 -7.54
CA ASN A 201 12.91 3.46 -6.58
C ASN A 201 14.43 3.40 -6.35
N ILE A 202 15.22 3.54 -7.41
CA ILE A 202 16.68 3.55 -7.38
C ILE A 202 17.29 4.93 -7.71
N GLN A 203 16.51 6.01 -7.59
CA GLN A 203 16.93 7.40 -7.88
C GLN A 203 17.39 7.64 -9.34
N LEU A 204 16.84 6.89 -10.28
CA LEU A 204 17.18 7.00 -11.71
C LEU A 204 16.04 7.57 -12.56
N ALA A 205 14.91 8.00 -12.00
CA ALA A 205 13.80 8.51 -12.80
C ALA A 205 14.20 9.70 -13.69
N TYR A 206 15.00 10.62 -13.14
CA TYR A 206 15.54 11.76 -13.91
C TYR A 206 16.53 11.34 -14.99
N ALA A 207 17.52 10.51 -14.64
CA ALA A 207 18.50 10.03 -15.63
C ALA A 207 17.82 9.23 -16.76
N ASN A 208 16.88 8.35 -16.42
CA ASN A 208 16.09 7.59 -17.38
C ASN A 208 15.26 8.49 -18.30
N SER A 209 14.68 9.56 -17.75
CA SER A 209 13.90 10.52 -18.54
C SER A 209 14.77 11.32 -19.51
N LEU A 210 16.01 11.65 -19.12
CA LEU A 210 16.98 12.28 -20.03
C LEU A 210 17.38 11.32 -21.16
N GLU A 211 17.58 10.04 -20.88
CA GLU A 211 17.86 9.05 -21.94
C GLU A 211 16.67 8.87 -22.89
N ALA A 212 15.44 8.88 -22.38
CA ALA A 212 14.25 8.88 -23.23
C ALA A 212 14.16 10.15 -24.09
N ILE A 213 14.48 11.33 -23.55
CA ILE A 213 14.57 12.59 -24.30
C ILE A 213 15.63 12.51 -25.39
N ASN A 214 16.82 11.99 -25.09
CA ASN A 214 17.89 11.80 -26.06
C ASN A 214 17.50 10.82 -27.18
N ALA A 215 16.57 9.90 -26.90
CA ALA A 215 15.99 8.97 -27.87
C ALA A 215 14.70 9.50 -28.54
N ASP A 216 14.46 10.82 -28.51
CA ASP A 216 13.33 11.50 -29.16
C ASP A 216 11.95 11.02 -28.68
N VAL A 217 11.79 10.93 -27.35
CA VAL A 217 10.48 10.74 -26.72
C VAL A 217 9.62 12.00 -26.89
N SER A 218 8.33 11.78 -27.16
CA SER A 218 7.36 12.85 -27.41
C SER A 218 6.86 13.51 -26.12
N ILE A 219 6.81 12.76 -25.02
CA ILE A 219 6.26 13.25 -23.74
C ILE A 219 6.87 12.54 -22.51
N ILE A 220 7.10 13.28 -21.42
CA ILE A 220 7.60 12.76 -20.14
C ILE A 220 6.59 13.04 -19.04
N ASP A 221 6.33 12.06 -18.19
CA ASP A 221 5.53 12.22 -16.98
C ASP A 221 6.40 12.67 -15.79
N SER A 222 5.83 13.52 -14.92
CA SER A 222 6.44 13.97 -13.67
C SER A 222 5.38 14.29 -12.62
N THR A 223 5.78 14.42 -11.36
CA THR A 223 4.92 14.88 -10.27
C THR A 223 5.67 15.80 -9.30
N VAL A 224 4.97 16.76 -8.69
CA VAL A 224 5.55 17.73 -7.75
C VAL A 224 6.20 17.00 -6.57
N THR A 225 7.47 17.30 -6.27
CA THR A 225 8.29 16.62 -5.24
C THR A 225 8.44 15.10 -5.42
N GLY A 226 8.12 14.59 -6.62
CA GLY A 226 8.06 13.17 -6.94
C GLY A 226 6.90 12.45 -6.26
N MET A 227 5.84 13.17 -5.86
CA MET A 227 4.69 12.57 -5.19
C MET A 227 4.06 11.48 -6.05
N GLY A 228 3.97 10.27 -5.51
CA GLY A 228 3.46 9.09 -6.20
C GLY A 228 3.67 7.88 -5.31
N ARG A 229 2.99 6.78 -5.63
CA ARG A 229 3.10 5.54 -4.84
C ARG A 229 4.56 5.12 -4.65
N GLY A 230 4.84 4.51 -3.50
CA GLY A 230 6.12 3.90 -3.19
C GLY A 230 7.26 4.92 -3.07
N ALA A 231 8.26 4.74 -3.94
CA ALA A 231 9.42 5.62 -3.99
C ALA A 231 9.14 6.94 -4.71
N GLY A 232 7.98 7.09 -5.35
CA GLY A 232 7.62 8.28 -6.11
C GLY A 232 8.04 8.23 -7.58
N ASN A 233 7.99 9.39 -8.21
CA ASN A 233 8.22 9.59 -9.65
C ASN A 233 9.32 10.62 -9.90
N LEU A 234 9.60 10.87 -11.18
CA LEU A 234 10.33 12.07 -11.60
C LEU A 234 9.69 13.33 -11.02
N CYS A 235 10.50 14.20 -10.41
CA CYS A 235 10.05 15.46 -9.86
C CYS A 235 9.71 16.48 -10.96
N THR A 236 8.57 17.16 -10.86
CA THR A 236 8.15 18.19 -11.83
C THR A 236 9.10 19.39 -11.84
N GLU A 237 9.54 19.81 -10.66
CA GLU A 237 10.43 20.96 -10.49
C GLU A 237 11.77 20.78 -11.23
N ILE A 238 12.34 19.56 -11.23
CA ILE A 238 13.64 19.32 -11.88
C ILE A 238 13.49 19.27 -13.41
N ILE A 239 12.47 18.59 -13.93
CA ILE A 239 12.30 18.45 -15.38
C ILE A 239 11.82 19.75 -16.03
N CYS A 240 10.98 20.53 -15.34
CA CYS A 240 10.59 21.86 -15.80
C CYS A 240 11.78 22.82 -15.82
N SER A 241 12.61 22.82 -14.77
CA SER A 241 13.83 23.64 -14.73
C SER A 241 14.82 23.26 -15.82
N TYR A 242 14.98 21.95 -16.10
CA TYR A 242 15.78 21.46 -17.22
C TYR A 242 15.26 21.98 -18.57
N LYS A 243 13.95 21.81 -18.84
CA LYS A 243 13.33 22.27 -20.09
C LYS A 243 13.44 23.79 -20.24
N ALA A 244 13.27 24.54 -19.15
CA ALA A 244 13.41 25.99 -19.19
C ALA A 244 14.83 26.43 -19.49
N ALA A 245 15.83 25.86 -18.82
CA ALA A 245 17.24 26.14 -19.09
C ALA A 245 17.65 25.77 -20.53
N ALA A 246 17.14 24.66 -21.05
CA ALA A 246 17.43 24.21 -22.42
C ALA A 246 16.80 25.10 -23.52
N ASN A 247 15.77 25.87 -23.19
CA ASN A 247 14.97 26.63 -24.15
C ASN A 247 14.87 28.13 -23.83
N ASP A 248 15.69 28.64 -22.90
CA ASP A 248 15.70 30.04 -22.47
C ASP A 248 14.32 30.55 -22.02
N ILE A 249 13.59 29.70 -21.28
CA ILE A 249 12.29 30.05 -20.68
C ILE A 249 12.54 30.55 -19.26
N ASP A 250 11.98 31.71 -18.91
CA ASP A 250 12.01 32.23 -17.54
C ASP A 250 10.97 31.50 -16.68
N ILE A 251 11.38 31.03 -15.50
CA ILE A 251 10.49 30.37 -14.53
C ILE A 251 10.42 31.25 -13.29
N ASP A 252 9.20 31.55 -12.83
CA ASP A 252 8.99 32.11 -11.50
C ASP A 252 9.21 31.05 -10.41
N TYR A 253 10.45 30.98 -9.93
CA TYR A 253 10.82 30.07 -8.84
C TYR A 253 10.14 30.43 -7.52
N THR A 254 9.57 31.63 -7.36
CA THR A 254 8.89 32.03 -6.12
C THR A 254 7.63 31.19 -5.89
N ASN A 255 6.75 31.10 -6.90
CA ASN A 255 5.53 30.29 -6.82
C ASN A 255 5.86 28.80 -6.73
N LEU A 256 6.91 28.36 -7.45
CA LEU A 256 7.37 26.97 -7.38
C LEU A 256 7.84 26.59 -5.98
N VAL A 257 8.59 27.45 -5.28
CA VAL A 257 9.03 27.20 -3.90
C VAL A 257 7.84 27.05 -2.96
N GLU A 258 6.84 27.93 -3.04
CA GLU A 258 5.65 27.84 -2.19
C GLU A 258 4.89 26.51 -2.40
N LEU A 259 4.75 26.08 -3.66
CA LEU A 259 4.12 24.80 -3.98
C LEU A 259 4.95 23.62 -3.43
N VAL A 260 6.26 23.62 -3.68
CA VAL A 260 7.18 22.58 -3.21
C VAL A 260 7.15 22.47 -1.68
N GLU A 261 7.11 23.58 -0.95
CA GLU A 261 7.01 23.55 0.52
C GLU A 261 5.71 22.90 1.01
N LYS A 262 4.57 23.16 0.35
CA LYS A 262 3.30 22.49 0.69
C LYS A 262 3.37 20.99 0.47
N PHE A 263 3.92 20.56 -0.66
CA PHE A 263 4.08 19.13 -0.96
C PHE A 263 5.15 18.46 -0.07
N ASN A 264 6.21 19.18 0.33
CA ASN A 264 7.16 18.70 1.34
C ASN A 264 6.50 18.50 2.71
N GLY A 265 5.56 19.37 3.10
CA GLY A 265 4.73 19.17 4.28
C GLY A 265 3.92 17.87 4.22
N LEU A 266 3.30 17.58 3.09
CA LEU A 266 2.61 16.30 2.86
C LEU A 266 3.60 15.12 2.83
N LYS A 267 4.79 15.29 2.24
CA LYS A 267 5.86 14.28 2.19
C LYS A 267 6.33 13.90 3.59
N ALA A 268 6.43 14.87 4.49
CA ALA A 268 6.76 14.62 5.89
C ALA A 268 5.70 13.77 6.62
N VAL A 269 4.42 13.87 6.20
CA VAL A 269 3.32 13.09 6.77
C VAL A 269 3.25 11.68 6.17
N TYR A 270 3.33 11.56 4.85
CA TYR A 270 3.06 10.32 4.13
C TYR A 270 4.32 9.53 3.75
N GLY A 271 5.48 10.17 3.70
CA GLY A 271 6.77 9.52 3.57
C GLY A 271 7.05 8.88 2.20
N TRP A 272 6.52 9.42 1.10
CA TRP A 272 6.94 8.98 -0.24
C TRP A 272 8.41 9.34 -0.49
N GLY A 273 9.06 8.54 -1.32
CA GLY A 273 10.49 8.65 -1.59
C GLY A 273 11.20 7.32 -1.42
N THR A 274 12.36 7.19 -2.07
CA THR A 274 13.15 5.97 -1.99
C THR A 274 13.59 5.65 -0.54
N SER A 275 13.73 4.36 -0.27
CA SER A 275 14.24 3.80 0.97
C SER A 275 14.93 2.47 0.64
N LEU A 276 15.72 1.90 1.56
CA LEU A 276 16.42 0.64 1.29
C LEU A 276 15.47 -0.49 0.82
N PRO A 277 14.27 -0.71 1.40
CA PRO A 277 13.29 -1.65 0.85
C PRO A 277 12.90 -1.36 -0.61
N TYR A 278 12.67 -0.10 -0.98
CA TYR A 278 12.34 0.28 -2.36
C TYR A 278 13.52 0.12 -3.31
N MET A 279 14.74 0.38 -2.86
CA MET A 279 15.95 0.15 -3.67
C MET A 279 16.11 -1.34 -3.95
N ILE A 280 15.97 -2.19 -2.92
CA ILE A 280 16.03 -3.65 -3.08
C ILE A 280 14.91 -4.12 -4.00
N SER A 281 13.69 -3.60 -3.88
CA SER A 281 12.61 -3.97 -4.78
C SER A 281 12.86 -3.54 -6.22
N GLY A 282 13.42 -2.34 -6.43
CA GLY A 282 13.81 -1.85 -7.76
C GLY A 282 14.86 -2.75 -8.39
N PHE A 283 15.99 -2.97 -7.73
CA PHE A 283 17.06 -3.84 -8.25
C PHE A 283 16.63 -5.31 -8.48
N ASN A 284 15.55 -5.75 -7.84
CA ASN A 284 15.01 -7.11 -8.00
C ASN A 284 13.67 -7.15 -8.75
N LYS A 285 13.24 -6.05 -9.38
CA LYS A 285 12.03 -5.95 -10.21
C LYS A 285 10.74 -6.42 -9.50
N LEU A 286 10.62 -6.11 -8.21
CA LEU A 286 9.49 -6.48 -7.38
C LEU A 286 8.40 -5.39 -7.38
N PRO A 287 7.10 -5.76 -7.27
CA PRO A 287 6.02 -4.79 -7.18
C PRO A 287 6.15 -3.86 -5.96
N GLN A 288 6.22 -2.56 -6.22
CA GLN A 288 6.29 -1.53 -5.19
C GLN A 288 5.11 -1.56 -4.21
N GLY A 289 3.91 -1.95 -4.66
CA GLY A 289 2.73 -2.07 -3.79
C GLY A 289 2.92 -3.10 -2.66
N GLU A 290 3.58 -4.22 -2.93
CA GLU A 290 3.85 -5.24 -1.90
C GLU A 290 4.83 -4.72 -0.84
N VAL A 291 5.80 -3.92 -1.25
CA VAL A 291 6.79 -3.31 -0.33
C VAL A 291 6.13 -2.22 0.51
N MET A 292 5.25 -1.43 -0.09
CA MET A 292 4.45 -0.44 0.63
C MET A 292 3.59 -1.08 1.71
N ASP A 293 2.90 -2.17 1.39
CA ASP A 293 2.09 -2.91 2.37
C ASP A 293 2.97 -3.35 3.55
N LEU A 294 4.17 -3.88 3.29
CA LEU A 294 5.13 -4.25 4.34
C LEU A 294 5.57 -3.06 5.22
N ILE A 295 5.88 -1.91 4.61
CA ILE A 295 6.29 -0.70 5.33
C ILE A 295 5.13 -0.12 6.17
N SER A 296 3.92 -0.15 5.62
CA SER A 296 2.73 0.48 6.22
C SER A 296 2.28 -0.17 7.53
N LEU A 297 2.64 -1.44 7.75
CA LEU A 297 2.25 -2.24 8.91
C LEU A 297 2.93 -1.83 10.22
N LYS A 298 3.97 -0.96 10.19
CA LYS A 298 4.70 -0.37 11.34
C LYS A 298 5.23 -1.33 12.43
N ARG A 299 5.03 -2.64 12.29
CA ARG A 299 5.53 -3.70 13.19
C ARG A 299 6.83 -4.34 12.70
N PHE A 300 7.13 -4.22 11.40
CA PHE A 300 8.39 -4.70 10.84
C PHE A 300 9.45 -3.60 10.88
N SER A 301 10.61 -3.91 11.44
CA SER A 301 11.81 -3.08 11.24
C SER A 301 12.21 -3.09 9.77
N THR A 302 12.93 -2.07 9.32
CA THR A 302 13.49 -2.04 7.95
C THR A 302 14.29 -3.31 7.65
N ASN A 303 15.04 -3.84 8.63
CA ASN A 303 15.80 -5.08 8.48
C ASN A 303 14.91 -6.30 8.17
N ASN A 304 13.76 -6.42 8.84
CA ASN A 304 12.83 -7.53 8.59
C ASN A 304 12.14 -7.40 7.24
N ILE A 305 11.75 -6.19 6.85
CA ILE A 305 11.20 -5.93 5.51
C ILE A 305 12.23 -6.35 4.45
N VAL A 306 13.49 -5.95 4.63
CA VAL A 306 14.59 -6.36 3.73
C VAL A 306 14.77 -7.88 3.71
N LYS A 307 14.69 -8.56 4.85
CA LYS A 307 14.80 -10.03 4.92
C LYS A 307 13.64 -10.73 4.21
N ILE A 308 12.40 -10.29 4.44
CA ILE A 308 11.20 -10.81 3.77
C ILE A 308 11.34 -10.63 2.25
N ILE A 309 11.76 -9.44 1.81
CA ILE A 309 12.02 -9.16 0.40
C ILE A 309 13.12 -10.08 -0.16
N LYS A 310 14.25 -10.23 0.55
CA LYS A 310 15.35 -11.13 0.14
C LYS A 310 14.93 -12.59 0.04
N ASN A 311 14.09 -13.07 0.96
CA ASN A 311 13.59 -14.45 0.94
C ASN A 311 12.67 -14.69 -0.25
N LYS A 312 11.77 -13.73 -0.55
CA LYS A 312 10.94 -13.77 -1.77
C LYS A 312 11.80 -13.84 -3.04
N ILE A 313 12.95 -13.16 -3.06
CA ILE A 313 13.89 -13.18 -4.18
C ILE A 313 14.58 -14.55 -4.31
N HIS A 314 14.99 -15.17 -3.19
CA HIS A 314 15.85 -16.36 -3.21
C HIS A 314 15.11 -17.69 -3.05
N ASN A 315 13.78 -17.71 -2.81
CA ASN A 315 13.02 -18.93 -2.46
C ASN A 315 13.66 -19.73 -1.30
N GLU A 316 14.43 -19.08 -0.43
CA GLU A 316 15.10 -19.74 0.69
C GLU A 316 14.18 -19.75 1.91
N MET A 317 13.91 -20.95 2.43
CA MET A 317 13.40 -21.11 3.79
C MET A 317 14.45 -20.60 4.77
N ILE A 318 14.06 -19.70 5.66
CA ILE A 318 14.93 -19.21 6.74
C ILE A 318 15.38 -20.43 7.57
N ARG A 319 16.69 -20.72 7.55
CA ARG A 319 17.29 -21.49 8.64
C ARG A 319 17.40 -20.58 9.84
N SER A 320 16.54 -20.78 10.83
CA SER A 320 16.60 -20.03 12.08
C SER A 320 17.92 -20.31 12.80
N VAL A 321 18.62 -19.27 13.24
CA VAL A 321 19.73 -19.41 14.19
C VAL A 321 19.15 -19.91 15.51
N SER A 322 19.54 -21.13 15.85
CA SER A 322 19.18 -21.83 17.09
C SER A 322 19.94 -21.23 18.27
N SER A 323 19.23 -20.52 19.14
CA SER A 323 19.49 -20.56 20.59
C SER A 323 18.33 -21.33 21.24
N GLU A 324 18.52 -21.84 22.46
CA GLU A 324 17.63 -22.75 23.20
C GLU A 324 16.22 -22.17 23.48
N ILE A 325 15.40 -21.96 22.45
CA ILE A 325 14.00 -21.53 22.55
C ILE A 325 13.11 -22.77 22.45
N GLN A 326 12.24 -22.97 23.44
CA GLN A 326 11.41 -24.15 23.54
C GLN A 326 10.18 -24.04 22.62
N GLY A 327 9.68 -25.16 22.10
CA GLY A 327 8.40 -25.20 21.38
C GLY A 327 7.23 -24.91 22.31
N LEU A 328 6.13 -24.34 21.80
CA LEU A 328 4.94 -24.04 22.60
C LEU A 328 4.36 -25.28 23.34
N SER A 329 4.59 -26.49 22.81
CA SER A 329 4.24 -27.76 23.46
C SER A 329 4.92 -27.99 24.82
N ASN A 330 5.97 -27.22 25.12
CA ASN A 330 6.74 -27.31 26.37
C ASN A 330 6.30 -26.26 27.39
N ILE A 331 5.31 -25.41 27.09
CA ILE A 331 4.70 -24.59 28.14
C ILE A 331 4.04 -25.54 29.13
N THR A 332 4.66 -25.73 30.29
CA THR A 332 4.02 -26.38 31.43
C THR A 332 3.09 -25.35 32.06
N LEU A 333 1.95 -25.06 31.42
CA LEU A 333 0.89 -24.31 32.10
C LEU A 333 0.36 -25.23 33.18
N ASN A 334 0.65 -24.90 34.45
CA ASN A 334 0.21 -25.66 35.62
C ASN A 334 -1.32 -25.70 35.82
N TYR A 335 -2.11 -25.25 34.84
CA TYR A 335 -3.53 -24.97 34.99
C TYR A 335 -4.34 -25.45 33.79
N ASP A 336 -5.36 -26.23 34.08
CA ASP A 336 -6.49 -26.54 33.20
C ASP A 336 -7.39 -25.28 33.13
N TYR A 337 -7.41 -24.58 32.01
CA TYR A 337 -8.16 -23.32 31.82
C TYR A 337 -9.53 -23.60 31.23
N ASP A 338 -10.55 -22.92 31.75
CA ASP A 338 -11.91 -23.05 31.24
C ASP A 338 -12.02 -22.45 29.84
N PHE A 339 -11.42 -21.27 29.62
CA PHE A 339 -11.43 -20.57 28.34
C PHE A 339 -10.31 -19.54 28.27
N SER A 340 -10.07 -19.01 27.07
CA SER A 340 -9.11 -17.93 26.85
C SER A 340 -9.80 -16.62 26.47
N VAL A 341 -9.23 -15.51 26.93
CA VAL A 341 -9.64 -14.17 26.54
C VAL A 341 -8.46 -13.51 25.84
N LEU A 342 -8.62 -13.22 24.56
CA LEU A 342 -7.63 -12.54 23.73
C LEU A 342 -7.80 -11.04 23.93
N VAL A 343 -6.72 -10.35 24.30
CA VAL A 343 -6.73 -8.96 24.73
C VAL A 343 -6.07 -8.08 23.67
N GLY A 344 -6.87 -7.19 23.08
CA GLY A 344 -6.47 -6.16 22.13
C GLY A 344 -6.16 -4.80 22.79
N GLY A 345 -5.93 -3.78 21.96
CA GLY A 345 -5.50 -2.44 22.39
C GLY A 345 -6.62 -1.43 22.65
N GLY A 346 -7.88 -1.86 22.56
CA GLY A 346 -9.06 -1.03 22.72
C GLY A 346 -9.20 -0.37 24.10
N SER A 347 -9.97 0.70 24.16
CA SER A 347 -10.29 1.42 25.41
C SER A 347 -11.26 0.64 26.30
N SER A 348 -11.95 -0.36 25.77
CA SER A 348 -12.82 -1.26 26.53
C SER A 348 -12.08 -2.08 27.59
N VAL A 349 -10.78 -2.36 27.39
CA VAL A 349 -9.97 -3.14 28.35
C VAL A 349 -9.88 -2.46 29.71
N PRO A 350 -9.33 -1.22 29.85
CA PRO A 350 -9.29 -0.55 31.13
C PRO A 350 -10.69 -0.26 31.70
N LEU A 351 -11.67 0.00 30.83
CA LEU A 351 -13.05 0.27 31.26
C LEU A 351 -13.69 -0.93 32.00
N HIS A 352 -13.35 -2.15 31.59
CA HIS A 352 -13.95 -3.38 32.12
C HIS A 352 -13.01 -4.20 33.01
N MET A 353 -11.89 -3.63 33.45
CA MET A 353 -10.85 -4.34 34.20
C MET A 353 -11.37 -5.02 35.48
N ASP A 354 -12.26 -4.36 36.23
CA ASP A 354 -12.84 -4.97 37.44
C ASP A 354 -13.76 -6.15 37.10
N GLY A 355 -14.45 -6.10 35.96
CA GLY A 355 -15.21 -7.23 35.45
C GLY A 355 -14.32 -8.42 35.09
N LEU A 356 -13.13 -8.17 34.52
CA LEU A 356 -12.16 -9.22 34.17
C LEU A 356 -11.58 -9.89 35.42
N LYS A 357 -11.31 -9.13 36.49
CA LYS A 357 -10.89 -9.71 37.78
C LYS A 357 -11.96 -10.64 38.35
N ILE A 358 -13.22 -10.20 38.35
CA ILE A 358 -14.36 -11.01 38.81
C ILE A 358 -14.53 -12.26 37.93
N LEU A 359 -14.27 -12.15 36.63
CA LEU A 359 -14.32 -13.28 35.72
C LEU A 359 -13.26 -14.34 36.06
N ASP A 360 -12.02 -13.93 36.33
CA ASP A 360 -10.91 -14.83 36.69
C ASP A 360 -11.08 -15.45 38.10
N GLU A 361 -11.75 -14.75 39.02
CA GLU A 361 -12.13 -15.34 40.31
C GLU A 361 -13.18 -16.47 40.16
N LYS A 362 -14.04 -16.39 39.14
CA LYS A 362 -15.13 -17.34 38.90
C LYS A 362 -14.74 -18.50 37.97
N PHE A 363 -13.88 -18.23 37.00
CA PHE A 363 -13.47 -19.15 35.96
C PHE A 363 -11.95 -19.12 35.86
N LYS A 364 -11.33 -20.24 35.49
CA LYS A 364 -9.90 -20.27 35.20
C LYS A 364 -9.66 -19.70 33.81
N VAL A 365 -9.29 -18.42 33.73
CA VAL A 365 -9.13 -17.71 32.45
C VAL A 365 -7.64 -17.56 32.10
N LEU A 366 -7.29 -17.86 30.86
CA LEU A 366 -6.00 -17.46 30.30
C LEU A 366 -6.16 -16.18 29.48
N PHE A 367 -5.50 -15.10 29.90
CA PHE A 367 -5.50 -13.84 29.16
C PHE A 367 -4.35 -13.82 28.15
N ILE A 368 -4.66 -14.00 26.86
CA ILE A 368 -3.67 -14.00 25.78
C ILE A 368 -3.56 -12.58 25.23
N GLN A 369 -2.43 -11.92 25.46
CA GLN A 369 -2.20 -10.53 25.11
C GLN A 369 -1.75 -10.43 23.65
N SER A 370 -2.59 -9.86 22.79
CA SER A 370 -2.25 -9.56 21.38
C SER A 370 -1.58 -8.19 21.22
N THR A 371 -1.28 -7.50 22.33
CA THR A 371 -0.61 -6.20 22.38
C THR A 371 -0.04 -5.96 23.79
N THR A 372 0.89 -5.02 23.91
CA THR A 372 1.46 -4.61 25.21
C THR A 372 0.77 -3.40 25.82
N LYS A 373 -0.15 -2.74 25.09
CA LYS A 373 -0.74 -1.44 25.47
C LYS A 373 -1.32 -1.42 26.89
N HIS A 374 -1.97 -2.52 27.29
CA HIS A 374 -2.65 -2.64 28.60
C HIS A 374 -2.04 -3.73 29.50
N LEU A 375 -0.89 -4.29 29.12
CA LEU A 375 -0.27 -5.43 29.81
C LEU A 375 -0.04 -5.18 31.31
N ASN A 376 0.36 -3.96 31.69
CA ASN A 376 0.61 -3.60 33.08
C ASN A 376 -0.63 -3.77 33.97
N LEU A 377 -1.84 -3.51 33.45
CA LEU A 377 -3.08 -3.65 34.22
C LEU A 377 -3.31 -5.12 34.63
N PHE A 378 -3.01 -6.06 33.74
CA PHE A 378 -3.13 -7.50 34.02
C PHE A 378 -2.05 -7.98 34.98
N LEU A 379 -0.82 -7.47 34.82
CA LEU A 379 0.30 -7.78 35.71
C LEU A 379 0.07 -7.31 37.14
N GLU A 380 -0.43 -6.08 37.31
CA GLU A 380 -0.79 -5.49 38.60
C GLU A 380 -1.96 -6.23 39.26
N ALA A 381 -2.96 -6.63 38.46
CA ALA A 381 -4.09 -7.43 38.95
C ALA A 381 -3.74 -8.89 39.24
N GLY A 382 -2.56 -9.37 38.85
CA GLY A 382 -2.13 -10.75 39.10
C GLY A 382 -2.79 -11.80 38.22
N LEU A 383 -3.37 -11.39 37.08
CA LEU A 383 -4.08 -12.28 36.16
C LEU A 383 -3.10 -13.14 35.33
N ASN A 384 -3.46 -14.40 35.10
CA ASN A 384 -2.66 -15.31 34.28
C ASN A 384 -2.61 -14.82 32.83
N ASN A 385 -1.41 -14.59 32.31
CA ASN A 385 -1.24 -14.01 30.98
C ASN A 385 -0.16 -14.69 30.15
N LEU A 386 -0.41 -14.69 28.85
CA LEU A 386 0.49 -15.17 27.81
C LEU A 386 0.63 -14.06 26.77
N VAL A 387 1.85 -13.63 26.47
CA VAL A 387 2.07 -12.46 25.61
C VAL A 387 2.44 -12.90 24.20
N CYS A 388 1.55 -12.67 23.24
CA CYS A 388 1.73 -13.06 21.83
C CYS A 388 2.13 -11.83 21.00
N LEU A 389 3.40 -11.75 20.63
CA LEU A 389 3.94 -10.60 19.89
C LEU A 389 4.84 -11.04 18.74
N PRO A 390 4.89 -10.25 17.65
CA PRO A 390 5.95 -10.39 16.67
C PRO A 390 7.30 -10.15 17.35
N GLY A 391 8.35 -10.89 16.97
CA GLY A 391 9.64 -10.90 17.66
C GLY A 391 10.28 -9.52 17.91
N GLU A 392 10.06 -8.55 17.02
CA GLU A 392 10.59 -7.18 17.18
C GLU A 392 9.78 -6.31 18.14
N GLU A 393 8.47 -6.55 18.30
CA GLU A 393 7.64 -5.81 19.26
C GLU A 393 8.05 -6.14 20.69
N VAL A 394 8.61 -7.32 20.93
CA VAL A 394 9.24 -7.68 22.21
C VAL A 394 10.34 -6.70 22.58
N ARG A 395 11.14 -6.19 21.62
CA ARG A 395 12.21 -5.22 21.88
C ARG A 395 11.70 -3.85 22.29
N LYS A 396 10.47 -3.50 21.90
CA LYS A 396 9.84 -2.22 22.25
C LYS A 396 9.28 -2.22 23.68
N ILE A 397 9.19 -3.39 24.31
CA ILE A 397 8.87 -3.51 25.73
C ILE A 397 10.03 -2.91 26.52
N LYS A 398 9.81 -1.71 27.06
CA LYS A 398 10.76 -1.07 27.98
C LYS A 398 10.90 -1.93 29.24
N SER A 399 12.07 -1.91 29.86
CA SER A 399 12.43 -2.54 31.14
C SER A 399 11.56 -2.16 32.36
N ASN A 400 10.43 -1.48 32.14
CA ASN A 400 9.48 -1.05 33.18
C ASN A 400 8.47 -2.15 33.56
N ILE A 401 8.51 -3.32 32.93
CA ILE A 401 7.83 -4.50 33.47
C ILE A 401 8.58 -4.87 34.75
N SER A 402 7.92 -4.74 35.91
CA SER A 402 8.57 -4.93 37.21
C SER A 402 9.39 -6.23 37.19
N GLU A 403 10.67 -6.15 37.56
CA GLU A 403 11.67 -7.23 37.51
C GLU A 403 11.29 -8.52 38.28
N SER A 404 10.10 -8.54 38.91
CA SER A 404 9.64 -9.57 39.85
C SER A 404 8.75 -10.67 39.25
N LYS A 405 8.25 -10.55 38.00
CA LYS A 405 7.40 -11.59 37.38
C LYS A 405 7.98 -12.07 36.04
N SER A 406 8.28 -13.36 35.95
CA SER A 406 8.64 -14.02 34.70
C SER A 406 7.43 -14.07 33.78
N LEU A 407 7.53 -13.45 32.59
CA LEU A 407 6.50 -13.53 31.56
C LEU A 407 6.72 -14.72 30.63
N ASN A 408 5.63 -15.20 30.04
CA ASN A 408 5.68 -16.19 28.96
C ASN A 408 5.38 -15.47 27.64
N PHE A 409 6.36 -15.41 26.75
CA PHE A 409 6.22 -14.84 25.42
C PHE A 409 6.02 -15.92 24.38
N VAL A 410 5.05 -15.70 23.50
CA VAL A 410 4.84 -16.49 22.28
C VAL A 410 5.23 -15.64 21.10
N ILE A 411 6.18 -16.15 20.32
CA ILE A 411 6.74 -15.48 19.15
C ILE A 411 6.58 -16.37 17.92
N SER A 412 6.65 -15.74 16.74
CA SER A 412 6.74 -16.47 15.47
C SER A 412 8.02 -17.32 15.41
N ASP A 413 7.98 -18.38 14.61
CA ASP A 413 9.07 -19.33 14.42
C ASP A 413 10.31 -18.72 13.75
N ASP A 414 10.13 -17.61 13.03
CA ASP A 414 11.16 -16.86 12.32
C ASP A 414 11.70 -15.64 13.09
N ALA A 415 11.15 -15.35 14.28
CA ALA A 415 11.57 -14.23 15.12
C ALA A 415 13.00 -14.38 15.66
N GLU A 416 13.81 -13.33 15.48
CA GLU A 416 15.13 -13.16 16.09
C GLU A 416 15.02 -12.29 17.36
N ILE A 417 15.29 -12.89 18.52
CA ILE A 417 15.28 -12.21 19.82
C ILE A 417 16.67 -12.24 20.43
N ASP A 418 17.13 -11.08 20.91
CA ASP A 418 18.24 -11.02 21.85
C ASP A 418 17.70 -11.38 23.25
N LEU A 419 17.85 -12.64 23.64
CA LEU A 419 17.32 -13.22 24.87
C LEU A 419 17.87 -12.55 26.15
N GLN A 420 18.89 -11.70 26.03
CA GLN A 420 19.52 -11.04 27.18
C GLN A 420 18.70 -9.87 27.76
N LEU A 421 17.63 -9.43 27.08
CA LEU A 421 16.91 -8.19 27.43
C LEU A 421 15.75 -8.36 28.43
N ILE A 422 15.22 -9.57 28.66
CA ILE A 422 14.06 -9.78 29.56
C ILE A 422 14.19 -11.12 30.29
N ASN A 423 14.09 -11.10 31.62
CA ASN A 423 14.02 -12.31 32.46
C ASN A 423 12.66 -13.01 32.26
N SER A 424 12.51 -13.76 31.18
CA SER A 424 11.23 -14.32 30.73
C SER A 424 11.40 -15.60 29.91
N ASN A 425 10.35 -16.41 29.85
CA ASN A 425 10.31 -17.61 29.03
C ASN A 425 9.83 -17.26 27.63
N TYR A 426 10.47 -17.82 26.61
CA TYR A 426 10.12 -17.63 25.20
C TYR A 426 9.72 -18.95 24.57
N TYR A 427 8.62 -18.92 23.83
CA TYR A 427 8.06 -20.08 23.15
C TYR A 427 7.77 -19.75 21.70
N ARG A 428 8.09 -20.68 20.79
CA ARG A 428 7.78 -20.54 19.36
C ARG A 428 6.48 -21.22 19.00
N VAL A 429 5.68 -20.53 18.20
CA VAL A 429 4.50 -21.08 17.52
C VAL A 429 4.80 -21.25 16.06
N GLU A 430 4.62 -22.49 15.56
CA GLU A 430 4.68 -22.78 14.14
C GLU A 430 3.45 -22.19 13.44
N THR A 431 3.66 -21.17 12.62
CA THR A 431 2.57 -20.44 11.96
C THR A 431 2.07 -21.13 10.67
N SER A 432 2.75 -22.18 10.23
CA SER A 432 2.49 -22.98 9.00
C SER A 432 1.22 -23.85 9.06
N SER A 433 0.72 -24.23 10.24
CA SER A 433 -0.28 -25.30 10.34
C SER A 433 -1.76 -24.91 10.11
N ILE A 434 -2.08 -23.65 9.75
CA ILE A 434 -3.44 -23.21 9.30
C ILE A 434 -3.41 -22.86 7.79
N ASP A 435 -2.54 -23.54 7.04
CA ASP A 435 -2.23 -23.20 5.64
C ASP A 435 -3.35 -23.40 4.61
N SER A 436 -4.48 -24.05 4.93
CA SER A 436 -5.47 -24.36 3.89
C SER A 436 -6.44 -23.22 3.53
N LEU A 437 -6.45 -22.08 4.24
CA LEU A 437 -7.45 -21.01 4.03
C LEU A 437 -6.88 -19.59 3.93
N LEU A 438 -5.73 -19.31 4.53
CA LEU A 438 -5.05 -18.02 4.39
C LEU A 438 -3.99 -18.12 3.28
N GLU A 439 -4.43 -18.13 2.01
CA GLU A 439 -3.53 -18.22 0.85
C GLU A 439 -2.32 -17.29 1.00
N ASN A 440 -1.14 -17.88 1.22
CA ASN A 440 0.19 -17.31 0.99
C ASN A 440 0.46 -15.86 1.45
N LYS A 441 -0.17 -15.37 2.52
CA LYS A 441 0.13 -14.06 3.09
C LYS A 441 0.99 -14.18 4.34
N VAL A 442 2.32 -14.21 4.14
CA VAL A 442 3.35 -14.13 5.21
C VAL A 442 3.00 -13.07 6.27
N ILE A 443 2.46 -11.93 5.82
CA ILE A 443 2.03 -10.82 6.68
C ILE A 443 1.00 -11.22 7.75
N ILE A 444 0.00 -12.04 7.40
CA ILE A 444 -1.09 -12.42 8.32
C ILE A 444 -0.59 -13.42 9.37
N LYS A 445 0.40 -14.25 9.02
CA LYS A 445 0.99 -15.25 9.93
C LYS A 445 1.68 -14.60 11.15
N ASP A 446 2.20 -13.39 10.98
CA ASP A 446 2.83 -12.60 12.06
C ASP A 446 1.85 -11.65 12.76
N ALA A 447 0.56 -11.67 12.42
CA ALA A 447 -0.41 -10.81 13.07
C ALA A 447 -0.60 -11.23 14.54
N PRO A 448 -0.57 -10.29 15.50
CA PRO A 448 -0.70 -10.62 16.93
C PRO A 448 -1.97 -11.40 17.27
N LEU A 449 -3.10 -11.06 16.64
CA LEU A 449 -4.36 -11.78 16.81
C LEU A 449 -4.26 -13.22 16.31
N PHE A 450 -3.67 -13.45 15.13
CA PHE A 450 -3.48 -14.79 14.58
C PHE A 450 -2.57 -15.64 15.48
N MET A 451 -1.44 -15.09 15.94
CA MET A 451 -0.56 -15.78 16.89
C MET A 451 -1.27 -16.10 18.22
N SER A 452 -2.15 -15.20 18.69
CA SER A 452 -2.92 -15.42 19.91
C SER A 452 -3.93 -16.55 19.77
N LEU A 453 -4.64 -16.62 18.63
CA LEU A 453 -5.55 -17.71 18.30
C LEU A 453 -4.81 -19.05 18.18
N LYS A 454 -3.64 -19.05 17.53
CA LYS A 454 -2.76 -20.23 17.44
C LYS A 454 -2.28 -20.70 18.80
N ALA A 455 -1.91 -19.78 19.68
CA ALA A 455 -1.50 -20.12 21.03
C ALA A 455 -2.65 -20.80 21.80
N ALA A 456 -3.86 -20.26 21.73
CA ALA A 456 -5.05 -20.89 22.32
C ALA A 456 -5.32 -22.30 21.75
N ASP A 457 -5.24 -22.45 20.43
CA ASP A 457 -5.44 -23.73 19.74
C ASP A 457 -4.43 -24.80 20.19
N ILE A 458 -3.14 -24.46 20.25
CA ILE A 458 -2.07 -25.40 20.66
C ILE A 458 -2.20 -25.78 22.14
N LEU A 459 -2.69 -24.86 22.98
CA LEU A 459 -3.02 -25.12 24.38
C LEU A 459 -4.33 -25.90 24.56
N ASN A 460 -4.98 -26.31 23.47
CA ASN A 460 -6.25 -27.04 23.44
C ASN A 460 -7.42 -26.30 24.13
N ILE A 461 -7.44 -24.97 24.08
CA ILE A 461 -8.52 -24.15 24.63
C ILE A 461 -9.56 -23.90 23.52
N SER A 462 -10.74 -24.50 23.64
CA SER A 462 -11.79 -24.43 22.60
C SER A 462 -12.67 -23.17 22.67
N ASP A 463 -12.90 -22.65 23.88
CA ASP A 463 -13.71 -21.45 24.10
C ASP A 463 -12.81 -20.22 24.09
N ILE A 464 -13.01 -19.36 23.09
CA ILE A 464 -12.17 -18.18 22.88
C ILE A 464 -13.04 -16.92 22.82
N TYR A 465 -12.64 -15.94 23.62
CA TYR A 465 -13.30 -14.65 23.72
C TYR A 465 -12.35 -13.51 23.33
N LEU A 466 -12.90 -12.40 22.83
CA LEU A 466 -12.15 -11.19 22.50
C LEU A 466 -12.50 -10.06 23.48
N ILE A 467 -11.52 -9.23 23.82
CA ILE A 467 -11.72 -7.93 24.47
C ILE A 467 -10.72 -6.92 23.93
N GLY A 468 -11.08 -5.63 23.88
CA GLY A 468 -10.17 -4.61 23.36
C GLY A 468 -10.00 -4.63 21.84
N PHE A 469 -10.89 -5.31 21.13
CA PHE A 469 -11.02 -5.25 19.67
C PHE A 469 -12.12 -4.27 19.28
N ASP A 470 -12.04 -3.04 19.80
CA ASP A 470 -13.09 -2.03 19.66
C ASP A 470 -13.20 -1.51 18.21
N GLY A 471 -12.10 -1.60 17.46
CA GLY A 471 -11.91 -0.92 16.17
C GLY A 471 -10.98 0.28 16.30
N TYR A 472 -10.83 1.06 15.22
CA TYR A 472 -10.01 2.27 15.21
C TYR A 472 -10.90 3.49 14.94
N ASP A 473 -10.90 4.46 15.86
CA ASP A 473 -11.73 5.68 15.76
C ASP A 473 -11.21 6.67 14.71
N ILE A 474 -9.89 6.67 14.45
CA ILE A 474 -9.24 7.52 13.45
C ILE A 474 -8.79 6.64 12.27
N GLU A 475 -9.38 6.87 11.10
CA GLU A 475 -8.96 6.21 9.87
C GLU A 475 -7.70 6.88 9.28
N THR A 476 -6.57 6.22 9.51
CA THR A 476 -5.32 6.43 8.76
C THR A 476 -5.12 5.21 7.86
N GLN A 477 -4.26 5.31 6.85
CA GLN A 477 -3.94 4.16 5.99
C GLN A 477 -3.42 2.97 6.82
N THR A 478 -2.58 3.20 7.83
CA THR A 478 -2.10 2.15 8.74
C THR A 478 -3.22 1.51 9.54
N THR A 479 -4.11 2.30 10.17
CA THR A 479 -5.21 1.74 10.99
C THR A 479 -6.22 0.99 10.14
N LYS A 480 -6.45 1.42 8.90
CA LYS A 480 -7.29 0.70 7.92
C LYS A 480 -6.71 -0.67 7.57
N ILE A 481 -5.41 -0.76 7.32
CA ILE A 481 -4.73 -2.04 7.02
C ILE A 481 -4.81 -3.00 8.21
N LEU A 482 -4.53 -2.51 9.43
CA LEU A 482 -4.61 -3.34 10.64
C LEU A 482 -6.07 -3.78 10.94
N ARG A 483 -7.06 -2.93 10.63
CA ARG A 483 -8.48 -3.30 10.75
C ARG A 483 -8.85 -4.40 9.76
N ASP A 484 -8.54 -4.20 8.48
CA ASP A 484 -8.84 -5.16 7.41
C ASP A 484 -8.13 -6.51 7.70
N GLU A 485 -6.91 -6.49 8.25
CA GLU A 485 -6.18 -7.69 8.71
C GLU A 485 -6.91 -8.42 9.83
N ASN A 486 -7.25 -7.73 10.94
CA ASN A 486 -7.97 -8.35 12.06
C ASN A 486 -9.33 -8.91 11.62
N GLN A 487 -10.05 -8.18 10.76
CA GLN A 487 -11.33 -8.64 10.22
C GLN A 487 -11.15 -9.93 9.41
N THR A 488 -10.15 -9.96 8.53
CA THR A 488 -9.81 -11.15 7.75
C THR A 488 -9.50 -12.34 8.65
N ILE A 489 -8.74 -12.15 9.74
CA ILE A 489 -8.41 -13.22 10.68
C ILE A 489 -9.66 -13.74 11.39
N ILE A 490 -10.53 -12.83 11.85
CA ILE A 490 -11.79 -13.16 12.53
C ILE A 490 -12.69 -13.98 11.59
N ASP A 491 -12.93 -13.49 10.37
CA ASP A 491 -13.80 -14.15 9.40
C ASP A 491 -13.31 -15.59 9.12
N ASN A 492 -12.02 -15.75 8.79
CA ASN A 492 -11.43 -17.06 8.52
C ASN A 492 -11.48 -18.01 9.73
N TYR A 493 -11.29 -17.50 10.95
CA TYR A 493 -11.39 -18.33 12.15
C TYR A 493 -12.83 -18.82 12.38
N THR A 494 -13.82 -17.95 12.15
CA THR A 494 -15.24 -18.30 12.30
C THR A 494 -15.74 -19.26 11.22
N GLU A 495 -15.24 -19.17 9.98
CA GLU A 495 -15.58 -20.11 8.89
C GLU A 495 -15.13 -21.55 9.17
N LEU A 496 -14.08 -21.73 9.99
CA LEU A 496 -13.62 -23.04 10.46
C LEU A 496 -14.54 -23.67 11.53
N ASN A 497 -15.77 -23.17 11.69
CA ASN A 497 -16.72 -23.52 12.75
C ASN A 497 -16.16 -23.37 14.17
N LYS A 498 -15.14 -22.53 14.36
CA LYS A 498 -14.62 -22.19 15.69
C LYS A 498 -15.34 -20.94 16.19
N LYS A 499 -15.95 -21.04 17.38
CA LYS A 499 -16.73 -19.94 17.94
C LYS A 499 -15.80 -18.86 18.51
N LEU A 500 -16.01 -17.61 18.09
CA LEU A 500 -15.28 -16.45 18.61
C LEU A 500 -16.29 -15.38 19.02
N ILE A 501 -16.21 -14.91 20.26
CA ILE A 501 -17.19 -13.96 20.82
C ILE A 501 -16.46 -12.77 21.44
N SER A 502 -16.83 -11.55 21.08
CA SER A 502 -16.37 -10.34 21.75
C SER A 502 -17.15 -10.08 23.04
N LEU A 503 -16.43 -9.95 24.16
CA LEU A 503 -17.01 -9.66 25.48
C LEU A 503 -17.32 -8.17 25.71
N THR A 504 -16.85 -7.34 24.80
CA THR A 504 -17.06 -5.89 24.76
C THR A 504 -17.59 -5.46 23.39
N PRO A 505 -18.18 -4.26 23.27
CA PRO A 505 -18.55 -3.71 21.96
C PRO A 505 -17.36 -3.76 20.99
N SER A 506 -17.63 -4.14 19.75
CA SER A 506 -16.64 -4.33 18.69
C SER A 506 -17.21 -3.83 17.37
N ASN A 507 -16.39 -3.09 16.61
CA ASN A 507 -16.72 -2.70 15.24
C ASN A 507 -16.33 -3.77 14.20
N TYR A 508 -15.77 -4.90 14.62
CA TYR A 508 -15.51 -6.05 13.76
C TYR A 508 -16.77 -6.92 13.62
N ASN A 509 -16.89 -7.63 12.51
CA ASN A 509 -17.96 -8.61 12.30
C ASN A 509 -17.72 -9.88 13.15
N VAL A 510 -18.13 -9.83 14.42
CA VAL A 510 -18.00 -10.93 15.40
C VAL A 510 -19.21 -10.93 16.32
N GLU A 511 -19.62 -12.10 16.83
CA GLU A 511 -20.68 -12.19 17.83
C GLU A 511 -20.29 -11.39 19.09
N VAL A 512 -21.17 -10.54 19.59
CA VAL A 512 -20.92 -9.74 20.81
C VAL A 512 -21.82 -10.23 21.93
N ARG A 513 -21.23 -10.57 23.07
CA ARG A 513 -21.93 -10.94 24.31
C ARG A 513 -21.33 -10.15 25.47
N SER A 514 -22.14 -9.56 26.33
CA SER A 514 -21.60 -8.78 27.45
C SER A 514 -20.75 -9.64 28.40
N LEU A 515 -19.55 -9.15 28.75
CA LEU A 515 -18.73 -9.69 29.84
C LEU A 515 -19.56 -9.97 31.11
N TYR A 516 -20.44 -9.04 31.49
CA TYR A 516 -21.26 -9.18 32.68
C TYR A 516 -22.33 -10.27 32.55
N SER A 517 -22.81 -10.53 31.34
CA SER A 517 -23.71 -11.67 31.08
C SER A 517 -22.99 -12.99 31.37
N LEU A 518 -21.72 -13.12 30.94
CA LEU A 518 -20.90 -14.30 31.21
C LEU A 518 -20.63 -14.47 32.71
N ILE A 519 -20.35 -13.38 33.43
CA ILE A 519 -20.14 -13.39 34.89
C ILE A 519 -21.39 -13.87 35.66
N VAL A 520 -22.59 -13.47 35.21
CA VAL A 520 -23.85 -13.76 35.91
C VAL A 520 -24.40 -15.14 35.56
N HIS A 521 -24.34 -15.52 34.28
CA HIS A 521 -25.05 -16.70 33.77
C HIS A 521 -24.13 -17.89 33.43
N GLY A 522 -22.81 -17.70 33.40
CA GLY A 522 -21.87 -18.72 32.91
C GLY A 522 -21.85 -18.84 31.38
N LYS A 523 -21.09 -19.83 30.90
CA LYS A 523 -20.88 -20.12 29.47
C LYS A 523 -22.20 -20.34 28.73
#